data_AF-A0A6N9UJ22-F1
#
_entry.id   AF-A0A6N9UJ22-F1
#
_cell.length_a   1.000
_cell.length_b   1.000
_cell.length_c   1.000
_cell.angle_alpha   90.00
_cell.angle_beta   90.00
_cell.angle_gamma   90.00
#
_symmetry.space_group_name_H-M   'P 1'
#
loop_
_entity.id
_entity.type
_entity.pdbx_description
1 polymer ?
#
loop_
_entity_poly.entity_id
_entity_poly.type
_entity_poly.pdbx_seq_one_letter_code
_entity_poly.pdbx_strand_id
1 'polypeptide(L)' 'MNGTGVQQWYVGSRGAVEALGKCLEVPGGVAADGTPLRIRECDGGAHQVPR' A
#
# COMPACT_ATOMS: atom_id res chain seq x y z
N MET A 1 12.46 13.93 -1.76
CA MET A 1 12.16 13.53 -0.37
C MET A 1 12.26 14.77 0.50
N ASN A 2 11.23 15.10 1.28
CA ASN A 2 11.23 16.30 2.14
C ASN A 2 11.85 16.06 3.55
N GLY A 3 12.57 14.95 3.74
CA GLY A 3 13.24 14.59 5.00
C GLY A 3 12.31 14.12 6.12
N THR A 4 11.00 14.29 5.98
CA THR A 4 10.01 13.77 6.93
C THR A 4 9.81 12.28 6.64
N GLY A 5 9.88 11.41 7.65
CA GLY A 5 9.81 9.93 7.46
C GLY A 5 8.53 9.40 6.78
N VAL A 6 7.58 10.27 6.44
CA VAL A 6 6.29 9.95 5.80
C VAL A 6 6.40 9.54 4.32
N GLN A 7 7.57 9.68 3.70
CA GLN A 7 7.86 9.19 2.35
C GLN A 7 8.88 8.05 2.33
N GLN A 8 9.06 7.37 3.47
CA GLN A 8 9.86 6.15 3.56
C GLN A 8 8.94 4.94 3.40
N TRP A 9 9.26 4.09 2.43
CA TRP A 9 8.47 2.92 2.06
C TRP A 9 9.35 1.68 2.09
N TYR A 10 8.77 0.54 2.45
CA TYR A 10 9.42 -0.77 2.34
C TYR A 10 8.45 -1.81 1.81
N VAL A 11 8.98 -2.92 1.29
CA VAL A 11 8.20 -4.06 0.83
C VAL A 11 8.26 -5.14 1.90
N GLY A 12 7.11 -5.48 2.49
CA GLY A 12 6.96 -6.50 3.53
C GLY A 12 7.12 -7.92 2.99
N SER A 13 7.20 -8.91 3.89
CA SER A 13 7.49 -10.31 3.57
C SER A 13 6.47 -10.99 2.65
N ARG A 14 5.28 -10.41 2.50
CA ARG A 14 4.22 -10.89 1.60
C ARG A 14 4.12 -10.08 0.31
N GLY A 15 4.95 -9.06 0.12
CA GLY A 15 4.89 -8.15 -1.03
C GLY A 15 4.04 -6.90 -0.80
N ALA A 16 3.46 -6.72 0.39
CA ALA A 16 2.75 -5.48 0.74
C ALA A 16 3.72 -4.29 0.72
N VAL A 17 3.29 -3.16 0.17
CA VAL A 17 4.05 -1.90 0.20
C VAL A 17 3.61 -1.11 1.42
N GLU A 18 4.52 -0.85 2.34
CA GLU A 18 4.21 -0.31 3.68
C GLU A 18 4.89 1.04 3.92
N ALA A 19 4.17 1.94 4.60
CA ALA A 19 4.69 3.18 5.16
C ALA A 19 3.92 3.54 6.43
N LEU A 20 4.63 4.03 7.46
CA LEU A 20 4.04 4.46 8.73
C LEU A 20 3.16 3.37 9.41
N GLY A 21 3.48 2.09 9.20
CA GLY A 21 2.68 0.96 9.71
C GLY A 21 1.36 0.72 9.00
N LYS A 22 1.16 1.32 7.81
CA LYS A 22 0.00 1.15 6.93
C LYS A 22 0.42 0.60 5.57
N CYS A 23 -0.53 0.08 4.82
CA CYS A 23 -0.32 -0.55 3.52
C CYS A 23 -0.88 0.33 2.39
N LEU A 24 -0.16 0.37 1.26
CA LEU A 24 -0.66 0.85 -0.01
C LEU A 24 -1.70 -0.14 -0.54
N GLU A 25 -2.80 0.37 -1.08
CA GLU A 25 -3.86 -0.50 -1.59
C GLU A 25 -4.61 0.06 -2.79
N VAL A 26 -5.24 -0.86 -3.52
CA VAL A 26 -6.30 -0.59 -4.49
C VAL A 26 -7.65 -0.58 -3.76
N PRO A 27 -8.36 0.56 -3.64
CA PRO A 27 -9.63 0.64 -2.92
C PRO A 27 -10.66 -0.36 -3.43
N GLY A 28 -11.19 -1.19 -2.53
CA GLY A 28 -12.19 -2.21 -2.86
C GLY A 28 -11.70 -3.31 -3.81
N GLY A 29 -10.40 -3.37 -4.13
CA GLY A 29 -9.85 -4.34 -5.08
C GLY A 29 -10.24 -4.10 -6.54
N VAL A 30 -10.73 -2.91 -6.89
CA VAL A 30 -11.12 -2.57 -8.27
C VAL A 30 -9.88 -2.25 -9.09
N ALA A 31 -9.37 -3.23 -9.84
CA ALA A 31 -8.19 -3.08 -10.68
C ALA A 31 -8.54 -2.53 -12.08
N ALA A 32 -9.02 -1.28 -12.12
CA ALA A 32 -9.21 -0.54 -13.37
C ALA A 32 -8.10 0.51 -13.54
N ASP A 33 -7.67 0.75 -14.78
CA ASP A 33 -6.67 1.79 -15.08
C ASP A 33 -7.11 3.16 -14.54
N GLY A 34 -6.17 3.85 -13.90
CA GLY A 34 -6.43 5.13 -13.26
C GLY A 34 -7.12 5.04 -11.89
N THR A 35 -7.38 3.85 -11.35
CA THR A 35 -7.88 3.70 -9.98
C THR A 35 -6.88 4.30 -8.99
N PRO A 36 -7.26 5.33 -8.20
CA PRO A 36 -6.35 5.94 -7.23
C PRO A 36 -6.02 4.94 -6.12
N LEU A 37 -4.74 4.87 -5.76
CA LEU A 37 -4.30 4.11 -4.59
C LEU A 37 -4.55 4.90 -3.31
N ARG A 38 -4.69 4.19 -2.19
CA ARG A 38 -4.75 4.82 -0.85
C ARG A 38 -3.87 4.10 0.15
N ILE A 39 -3.61 4.77 1.28
CA ILE A 39 -2.92 4.19 2.43
C ILE A 39 -3.98 3.82 3.47
N ARG A 40 -4.10 2.53 3.80
CA ARG A 40 -5.06 2.00 4.78
C ARG A 40 -4.36 1.02 5.73
N GLU A 41 -5.01 0.72 6.85
CA GLU A 41 -4.65 -0.36 7.76
C GLU A 41 -4.39 -1.65 6.97
N CYS A 42 -3.28 -2.31 7.29
CA CYS A 42 -2.91 -3.58 6.66
C CYS A 42 -3.88 -4.68 7.11
N ASP A 43 -4.59 -5.29 6.16
CA ASP A 43 -5.52 -6.40 6.40
C ASP A 43 -5.10 -7.70 5.67
N GLY A 44 -4.04 -7.64 4.86
CA GLY A 44 -3.47 -8.79 4.16
C GLY A 44 -4.30 -9.29 2.97
N GLY A 45 -5.34 -8.55 2.59
CA GLY A 45 -6.15 -8.84 1.42
C GLY A 45 -5.38 -8.68 0.11
N ALA A 46 -5.86 -9.35 -0.94
CA ALA A 46 -5.24 -9.33 -2.27
C ALA A 46 -5.17 -7.93 -2.92
N HIS A 47 -5.91 -6.95 -2.38
CA HIS A 47 -5.90 -5.57 -2.82
C HIS A 47 -4.76 -4.74 -2.18
N GLN A 48 -4.03 -5.31 -1.22
CA GLN A 48 -2.81 -4.77 -0.58
C GLN A 48 -1.57 -5.61 -0.85
N VAL A 49 -1.77 -6.90 -1.15
CA VAL A 49 -0.72 -7.89 -1.31
C VAL A 49 -0.74 -8.39 -2.76
N PRO A 50 0.28 -8.07 -3.58
CA PRO A 50 0.43 -8.64 -4.90
C PRO A 50 0.50 -10.17 -4.81
N ARG A 51 -0.14 -10.88 -5.74
CA ARG A 51 0.06 -12.34 -5.87
C ARG A 51 1.38 -12.66 -6.53
#